data_AF-A0A0M9AEU3-F1
#
_entry.id   AF-A0A0M9AEU3-F1
#
_cell.length_a   1.000
_cell.length_b   1.000
_cell.length_c   1.000
_cell.angle_alpha   90.00
_cell.angle_beta   90.00
_cell.angle_gamma   90.00
#
_symmetry.space_group_name_H-M   'P 1'
#
loop_
_entity.id
_entity.type
_entity.pdbx_description
1 polymer ?
#
loop_
_entity_poly.entity_id
_entity_poly.type
_entity_poly.pdbx_seq_one_letter_code
_entity_poly.pdbx_strand_id
1 'polypeptide(L)'
;MEGDLKVFPLTEVLELIHAHRRSGVLEVREGVLPLTLRFAAGEVVGASILDWEGLEALFTFPLHPKEGTFRFQPGPPAGERPLMPFANLLGEWARVNDEWDRFRALIDSPSRVLEAIRPKPPLEPFQGGKSVRAAAKTWGVPLLIAMERAYMGLREGDLYPLRRYAWYALRIRHQGRKGKTLEEFGGLQGLLDGTRNLGEVIAQGVPEALVRRYLVQALASGELAPPGRGWLLRDLTWEMEKEGA
;
A
#
# COMPACT_ATOMS: atom_id res chain seq x y z
N MET A 1 -23.68 -10.48 1.32
CA MET A 1 -22.90 -11.73 1.46
C MET A 1 -21.66 -11.35 2.23
N GLU A 2 -21.34 -12.04 3.31
CA GLU A 2 -20.21 -11.72 4.18
C GLU A 2 -19.60 -13.01 4.73
N GLY A 3 -18.33 -12.96 5.08
CA GLY A 3 -17.62 -14.14 5.55
C GLY A 3 -16.14 -13.90 5.80
N ASP A 4 -15.46 -14.99 6.12
CA ASP A 4 -14.03 -15.05 6.42
C ASP A 4 -13.25 -15.57 5.20
N LEU A 5 -12.14 -14.92 4.86
CA LEU A 5 -11.29 -15.23 3.71
C LEU A 5 -10.53 -16.55 3.88
N LYS A 6 -10.38 -17.03 5.11
CA LYS A 6 -9.83 -18.36 5.42
C LYS A 6 -10.79 -19.48 5.01
N VAL A 7 -12.08 -19.20 4.96
CA VAL A 7 -13.13 -20.17 4.61
C VAL A 7 -13.53 -20.04 3.15
N PHE A 8 -13.66 -18.80 2.67
CA PHE A 8 -14.01 -18.48 1.28
C PHE A 8 -12.91 -17.62 0.66
N PRO A 9 -11.99 -18.21 -0.13
CA PRO A 9 -10.94 -17.46 -0.81
C PRO A 9 -11.47 -16.26 -1.59
N LEU A 10 -10.70 -15.17 -1.61
CA LEU A 10 -11.10 -13.94 -2.30
C LEU A 10 -11.43 -14.20 -3.78
N THR A 11 -10.65 -15.05 -4.46
CA THR A 11 -10.88 -15.42 -5.86
C THR A 11 -12.25 -16.05 -6.08
N GLU A 12 -12.71 -16.94 -5.20
CA GLU A 12 -14.04 -17.56 -5.28
C GLU A 12 -15.15 -16.54 -5.06
N VAL A 13 -14.96 -15.61 -4.13
CA VAL A 13 -15.90 -14.50 -3.88
C VAL A 13 -16.04 -13.63 -5.13
N LEU A 14 -14.93 -13.28 -5.77
CA LEU A 14 -14.89 -12.48 -7.00
C LEU A 14 -15.58 -13.22 -8.16
N GLU A 15 -15.26 -14.50 -8.36
CA GLU A 15 -15.86 -15.34 -9.39
C GLU A 15 -17.36 -15.50 -9.19
N LEU A 16 -17.83 -15.65 -7.95
CA LEU A 16 -19.25 -15.76 -7.64
C LEU A 16 -20.00 -14.48 -8.02
N ILE A 17 -19.43 -13.30 -7.72
CA ILE A 17 -19.99 -12.00 -8.10
C ILE A 17 -20.06 -11.86 -9.62
N HIS A 18 -18.97 -12.24 -10.30
CA HIS A 18 -18.85 -12.21 -11.76
C HIS A 18 -19.87 -13.13 -12.45
N ALA A 19 -19.88 -14.42 -12.08
CA ALA A 19 -20.75 -15.43 -12.68
C ALA A 19 -22.24 -15.09 -12.55
N HIS A 20 -22.63 -14.46 -11.44
CA HIS A 20 -24.01 -14.03 -11.20
C HIS A 20 -24.31 -12.61 -11.70
N ARG A 21 -23.36 -11.96 -12.38
CA ARG A 21 -23.45 -10.60 -12.91
C ARG A 21 -23.95 -9.59 -11.87
N ARG A 22 -23.51 -9.73 -10.62
CA ARG A 22 -23.98 -8.88 -9.52
C ARG A 22 -23.36 -7.48 -9.61
N SER A 23 -24.12 -6.49 -9.19
CA SER A 23 -23.66 -5.11 -9.04
C SER A 23 -23.69 -4.71 -7.56
N GLY A 24 -22.76 -3.86 -7.15
CA GLY A 24 -22.62 -3.47 -5.75
C GLY A 24 -21.18 -3.21 -5.34
N VAL A 25 -20.93 -3.26 -4.04
CA VAL A 25 -19.62 -2.99 -3.45
C VAL A 25 -19.15 -4.21 -2.66
N LEU A 26 -17.94 -4.67 -2.94
CA LEU A 26 -17.23 -5.66 -2.13
C LEU A 26 -16.18 -4.94 -1.29
N GLU A 27 -16.35 -4.97 0.02
CA GLU A 27 -15.35 -4.56 1.00
C GLU A 27 -14.55 -5.79 1.43
N VAL A 28 -13.23 -5.70 1.41
CA VAL A 28 -12.30 -6.76 1.82
C VAL A 28 -11.33 -6.16 2.83
N ARG A 29 -10.98 -6.92 3.86
CA ARG A 29 -9.97 -6.54 4.86
C ARG A 29 -9.02 -7.69 5.10
N GLU A 30 -7.73 -7.44 4.94
CA GLU A 30 -6.64 -8.33 5.39
C GLU A 30 -5.88 -7.60 6.50
N GLY A 31 -6.04 -8.07 7.74
CA GLY A 31 -5.59 -7.33 8.93
C GLY A 31 -6.13 -5.88 8.93
N VAL A 32 -5.23 -4.92 8.84
CA VAL A 32 -5.52 -3.47 8.82
C VAL A 32 -5.68 -2.90 7.41
N LEU A 33 -5.37 -3.67 6.36
CA LEU A 33 -5.38 -3.21 4.98
C LEU A 33 -6.78 -3.40 4.37
N PRO A 34 -7.48 -2.31 3.98
CA PRO A 34 -8.77 -2.43 3.32
C PRO A 34 -8.63 -2.42 1.80
N LEU A 35 -9.49 -3.17 1.11
CA LEU A 35 -9.74 -3.04 -0.32
C LEU A 35 -11.25 -2.86 -0.53
N THR A 36 -11.62 -1.87 -1.34
CA THR A 36 -12.99 -1.67 -1.80
C THR A 36 -13.05 -1.88 -3.30
N LEU A 37 -13.91 -2.78 -3.75
CA LEU A 37 -14.18 -3.04 -5.16
C LEU A 37 -15.62 -2.66 -5.49
N ARG A 38 -15.80 -1.89 -6.55
CA ARG A 38 -17.11 -1.59 -7.13
C ARG A 38 -17.36 -2.50 -8.33
N PHE A 39 -18.55 -3.06 -8.39
CA PHE A 39 -18.98 -3.97 -9.44
C PHE A 39 -20.18 -3.43 -10.21
N ALA A 40 -20.15 -3.61 -11.54
CA ALA A 40 -21.29 -3.43 -12.42
C ALA A 40 -21.44 -4.67 -13.32
N ALA A 41 -22.59 -5.32 -13.26
CA ALA A 41 -22.90 -6.52 -14.05
C ALA A 41 -21.83 -7.64 -13.95
N GLY A 42 -21.20 -7.80 -12.78
CA GLY A 42 -20.14 -8.79 -12.55
C GLY A 42 -18.74 -8.35 -12.96
N GLU A 43 -18.57 -7.15 -13.50
CA GLU A 43 -17.27 -6.58 -13.85
C GLU A 43 -16.78 -5.61 -12.77
N VAL A 44 -15.47 -5.57 -12.53
CA VAL A 44 -14.86 -4.59 -11.62
C VAL A 44 -14.76 -3.26 -12.34
N VAL A 45 -15.48 -2.26 -11.85
CA VAL A 45 -15.49 -0.89 -12.41
C VAL A 45 -14.67 0.10 -11.60
N GLY A 46 -14.33 -0.25 -10.36
CA GLY A 46 -13.49 0.57 -9.49
C GLY A 46 -12.83 -0.26 -8.41
N ALA A 47 -11.64 0.16 -8.00
CA ALA A 47 -10.90 -0.43 -6.90
C ALA A 47 -10.23 0.67 -6.09
N SER A 48 -10.18 0.53 -4.75
CA SER A 48 -9.45 1.45 -3.90
C SER A 48 -8.96 0.83 -2.61
N ILE A 49 -7.81 1.33 -2.15
CA ILE A 49 -7.33 1.20 -0.77
C ILE A 49 -7.46 2.59 -0.17
N LEU A 50 -8.44 2.80 0.72
CA LEU A 50 -8.76 4.13 1.26
C LEU A 50 -8.98 5.18 0.14
N ASP A 51 -8.10 6.16 0.02
CA ASP A 51 -8.13 7.24 -0.98
C ASP A 51 -7.28 6.96 -2.22
N TRP A 52 -6.57 5.82 -2.26
CA TRP A 52 -5.78 5.41 -3.41
C TRP A 52 -6.62 4.51 -4.32
N GLU A 53 -6.83 4.94 -5.56
CA GLU A 53 -7.78 4.32 -6.48
C GLU A 53 -7.11 3.69 -7.72
N GLY A 54 -7.85 2.82 -8.39
CA GLY A 54 -7.52 2.26 -9.69
C GLY A 54 -6.72 0.95 -9.62
N LEU A 55 -6.17 0.55 -10.77
CA LEU A 55 -5.46 -0.72 -10.93
C LEU A 55 -4.21 -0.82 -10.06
N GLU A 56 -3.50 0.28 -9.79
CA GLU A 56 -2.34 0.22 -8.90
C GLU A 56 -2.73 -0.13 -7.46
N ALA A 57 -3.84 0.43 -6.95
CA ALA A 57 -4.35 0.07 -5.62
C ALA A 57 -4.79 -1.40 -5.58
N LEU A 58 -5.49 -1.85 -6.63
CA LEU A 58 -5.90 -3.25 -6.75
C LEU A 58 -4.72 -4.21 -6.74
N PHE A 59 -3.77 -4.00 -7.65
CA PHE A 59 -2.68 -4.95 -7.90
C PHE A 59 -1.63 -5.00 -6.78
N THR A 60 -1.68 -4.08 -5.82
CA THR A 60 -0.84 -4.15 -4.61
C THR A 60 -1.53 -4.83 -3.44
N PHE A 61 -2.86 -5.01 -3.48
CA PHE A 61 -3.58 -5.83 -2.51
C PHE A 61 -3.31 -7.33 -2.78
N PRO A 62 -3.14 -8.16 -1.74
CA PRO A 62 -2.94 -9.60 -1.93
C PRO A 62 -4.16 -10.28 -2.55
N LEU A 63 -3.96 -11.03 -3.63
CA LEU A 63 -5.03 -11.81 -4.27
C LEU A 63 -5.44 -13.03 -3.43
N HIS A 64 -4.49 -13.59 -2.69
CA HIS A 64 -4.67 -14.76 -1.82
C HIS A 64 -4.37 -14.42 -0.34
N PRO A 65 -5.17 -13.53 0.28
CA PRO A 65 -4.98 -13.20 1.68
C PRO A 65 -5.20 -14.45 2.55
N LYS A 66 -4.32 -14.70 3.51
CA LYS A 66 -4.37 -15.91 4.36
C LYS A 66 -5.47 -15.85 5.41
N GLU A 67 -5.87 -14.64 5.78
CA GLU A 67 -6.88 -14.33 6.77
C GLU A 67 -7.58 -13.03 6.41
N GLY A 68 -8.71 -12.78 7.05
CA GLY A 68 -9.44 -11.53 6.89
C GLY A 68 -10.92 -11.75 6.62
N THR A 69 -11.59 -10.67 6.27
CA THR A 69 -13.05 -10.68 6.11
C THR A 69 -13.45 -9.98 4.83
N PHE A 70 -14.59 -10.39 4.28
CA PHE A 70 -15.21 -9.69 3.17
C PHE A 70 -16.69 -9.43 3.42
N ARG A 71 -17.21 -8.39 2.77
CA ARG A 71 -18.62 -8.03 2.78
C ARG A 71 -19.02 -7.46 1.43
N PHE A 72 -19.88 -8.17 0.72
CA PHE A 72 -20.55 -7.70 -0.48
C PHE A 72 -21.93 -7.14 -0.16
N GLN A 73 -22.13 -5.88 -0.53
CA GLN A 73 -23.38 -5.15 -0.43
C GLN A 73 -23.93 -4.92 -1.84
N PRO A 74 -25.04 -5.56 -2.24
CA PRO A 74 -25.68 -5.31 -3.51
C PRO A 74 -26.08 -3.85 -3.66
N GLY A 75 -25.93 -3.32 -4.86
CA GLY A 75 -26.26 -1.93 -5.18
C GLY A 75 -26.80 -1.81 -6.60
N PRO A 76 -27.34 -0.64 -6.98
CA PRO A 76 -27.78 -0.39 -8.34
C PRO A 76 -26.61 -0.58 -9.32
N PRO A 77 -26.85 -1.08 -10.54
CA PRO A 77 -25.82 -1.13 -11.56
C PRO A 77 -25.32 0.28 -11.88
N ALA A 78 -24.01 0.49 -11.75
CA ALA A 78 -23.35 1.73 -12.14
C ALA A 78 -23.08 1.73 -13.65
N GLY A 79 -23.12 2.91 -14.28
CA GLY A 79 -22.73 3.12 -15.68
C GLY A 79 -21.22 3.27 -15.89
N GLU A 80 -20.41 2.95 -14.86
CA GLU A 80 -18.95 3.01 -14.93
C GLU A 80 -18.42 1.92 -15.89
N ARG A 81 -17.33 2.22 -16.60
CA ARG A 81 -16.68 1.24 -17.48
C ARG A 81 -15.87 0.26 -16.63
N PRO A 82 -15.83 -1.04 -16.99
CA PRO A 82 -14.90 -1.98 -16.37
C PRO A 82 -13.46 -1.46 -16.44
N LEU A 83 -12.69 -1.65 -15.38
CA LEU A 83 -11.26 -1.36 -15.38
C LEU A 83 -10.55 -2.18 -16.46
N MET A 84 -10.99 -3.42 -16.62
CA MET A 84 -10.65 -4.36 -17.70
C MET A 84 -11.60 -5.58 -17.61
N PRO A 85 -11.67 -6.46 -18.62
CA PRO A 85 -12.47 -7.67 -18.54
C PRO A 85 -12.07 -8.55 -17.34
N PHE A 86 -13.04 -9.08 -16.60
CA PHE A 86 -12.82 -9.82 -15.34
C PHE A 86 -11.74 -10.90 -15.43
N ALA A 87 -11.76 -11.76 -16.47
CA ALA A 87 -10.77 -12.82 -16.64
C ALA A 87 -9.34 -12.26 -16.81
N ASN A 88 -9.19 -11.17 -17.57
CA ASN A 88 -7.90 -10.50 -17.75
C ASN A 88 -7.47 -9.80 -16.45
N LEU A 89 -8.42 -9.22 -15.70
CA LEU A 89 -8.16 -8.58 -14.42
C LEU A 89 -7.57 -9.57 -13.42
N LEU A 90 -8.19 -10.75 -13.31
CA LEU A 90 -7.75 -11.78 -12.37
C LEU A 90 -6.35 -12.31 -12.74
N GLY A 91 -6.11 -12.55 -14.03
CA GLY A 91 -4.80 -12.97 -14.53
C GLY A 91 -3.70 -11.93 -14.30
N GLU A 92 -3.97 -10.66 -14.61
CA GLU A 92 -3.00 -9.58 -14.38
C GLU A 92 -2.76 -9.33 -12.89
N TRP A 93 -3.79 -9.41 -12.06
CA TRP A 93 -3.64 -9.26 -10.62
C TRP A 93 -2.73 -10.34 -10.04
N ALA A 94 -2.92 -11.61 -10.44
CA ALA A 94 -2.06 -12.71 -10.03
C ALA A 94 -0.59 -12.48 -10.47
N ARG A 95 -0.38 -12.18 -11.76
CA ARG A 95 0.95 -11.89 -12.33
C ARG A 95 1.65 -10.76 -11.58
N VAL A 96 0.95 -9.68 -11.29
CA VAL A 96 1.53 -8.51 -10.61
C VAL A 96 1.81 -8.79 -9.14
N ASN A 97 0.99 -9.59 -8.45
CA ASN A 97 1.29 -10.06 -7.09
C ASN A 97 2.60 -10.87 -7.05
N ASP A 98 2.80 -11.80 -7.99
CA ASP A 98 4.06 -12.56 -8.10
C ASP A 98 5.28 -11.64 -8.34
N GLU A 99 5.11 -10.60 -9.16
CA GLU A 99 6.16 -9.60 -9.37
C GLU A 99 6.48 -8.81 -8.11
N TRP A 100 5.46 -8.42 -7.34
CA TRP A 100 5.66 -7.75 -6.06
C TRP A 100 6.43 -8.62 -5.08
N ASP A 101 6.08 -9.90 -4.96
CA ASP A 101 6.78 -10.83 -4.09
C ASP A 101 8.26 -10.99 -4.50
N ARG A 102 8.52 -11.09 -5.80
CA ARG A 102 9.88 -11.10 -6.35
C ARG A 102 10.65 -9.82 -6.03
N PHE A 103 10.06 -8.64 -6.23
CA PHE A 103 10.72 -7.37 -5.95
C PHE A 103 11.02 -7.21 -4.45
N ARG A 104 10.09 -7.69 -3.61
CA ARG A 104 10.20 -7.59 -2.14
C ARG A 104 11.32 -8.38 -1.51
N ALA A 105 11.87 -9.36 -2.23
CA ALA A 105 13.10 -10.03 -1.85
C ALA A 105 14.28 -9.05 -1.67
N LEU A 106 14.35 -7.98 -2.47
CA LEU A 106 15.42 -6.98 -2.39
C LEU A 106 14.95 -5.61 -1.86
N ILE A 107 13.68 -5.24 -2.10
CA ILE A 107 13.11 -3.93 -1.73
C ILE A 107 11.87 -4.16 -0.88
N ASP A 108 11.93 -3.95 0.44
CA ASP A 108 10.77 -4.16 1.33
C ASP A 108 9.50 -3.44 0.89
N SER A 109 9.61 -2.17 0.52
CA SER A 109 8.48 -1.38 0.06
C SER A 109 8.89 -0.33 -0.97
N PRO A 110 7.96 0.17 -1.80
CA PRO A 110 8.19 1.32 -2.67
C PRO A 110 8.57 2.62 -1.94
N SER A 111 8.36 2.68 -0.63
CA SER A 111 8.80 3.79 0.22
C SER A 111 10.29 3.71 0.57
N ARG A 112 10.95 2.56 0.39
CA ARG A 112 12.40 2.43 0.60
C ARG A 112 13.17 3.47 -0.20
N VAL A 113 14.01 4.24 0.48
CA VAL A 113 14.90 5.20 -0.18
C VAL A 113 16.15 4.47 -0.67
N LEU A 114 16.47 4.65 -1.95
CA LEU A 114 17.64 4.10 -2.61
C LEU A 114 18.56 5.23 -3.06
N GLU A 115 19.86 4.95 -3.12
CA GLU A 115 20.87 5.86 -3.65
C GLU A 115 21.57 5.21 -4.85
N ALA A 116 21.85 6.01 -5.88
CA ALA A 116 22.63 5.56 -7.02
C ALA A 116 24.13 5.65 -6.73
N ILE A 117 24.87 4.56 -6.96
CA ILE A 117 26.33 4.59 -6.90
C ILE A 117 26.89 5.40 -8.08
N ARG A 118 26.28 5.21 -9.25
CA ARG A 118 26.59 5.97 -10.47
C ARG A 118 25.28 6.44 -11.11
N PRO A 119 24.93 7.73 -11.00
CA PRO A 119 23.68 8.25 -11.55
C PRO A 119 23.80 8.38 -13.08
N LYS A 120 23.44 7.31 -13.79
CA LYS A 120 23.34 7.22 -15.25
C LYS A 120 21.92 6.85 -15.65
N PRO A 121 21.46 7.14 -16.89
CA PRO A 121 20.16 6.68 -17.36
C PRO A 121 19.93 5.18 -17.14
N PRO A 122 18.80 4.74 -16.57
CA PRO A 122 17.65 5.53 -16.09
C PRO A 122 17.67 5.90 -14.58
N LEU A 123 18.77 5.65 -13.86
CA LEU A 123 18.87 5.68 -12.40
C LEU A 123 19.15 7.06 -11.78
N GLU A 124 19.26 8.12 -12.58
CA GLU A 124 19.53 9.49 -12.11
C GLU A 124 18.56 9.99 -11.04
N PRO A 125 17.26 9.64 -11.05
CA PRO A 125 16.35 10.07 -9.99
C PRO A 125 16.76 9.62 -8.59
N PHE A 126 17.60 8.59 -8.44
CA PHE A 126 18.07 8.13 -7.13
C PHE A 126 19.28 8.90 -6.60
N GLN A 127 19.84 9.85 -7.37
CA GLN A 127 20.93 10.70 -6.90
C GLN A 127 20.47 11.55 -5.69
N GLY A 128 21.20 11.47 -4.58
CA GLY A 128 20.86 12.16 -3.33
C GLY A 128 19.80 11.45 -2.47
N GLY A 129 19.38 10.25 -2.89
CA GLY A 129 18.53 9.36 -2.14
C GLY A 129 17.06 9.62 -2.40
N LYS A 130 16.40 8.72 -3.14
CA LYS A 130 14.97 8.83 -3.49
C LYS A 130 14.24 7.52 -3.28
N SER A 131 12.97 7.59 -2.90
CA SER A 131 12.13 6.39 -2.85
C SER A 131 11.70 5.94 -4.24
N VAL A 132 11.34 4.67 -4.38
CA VAL A 132 10.86 4.16 -5.68
C VAL A 132 9.59 4.88 -6.13
N ARG A 133 8.68 5.22 -5.20
CA ARG A 133 7.49 6.05 -5.52
C ARG A 133 7.87 7.41 -6.10
N ALA A 134 8.84 8.07 -5.49
CA ALA A 134 9.28 9.38 -5.95
C ALA A 134 10.04 9.27 -7.29
N ALA A 135 10.75 8.18 -7.55
CA ALA A 135 11.33 7.88 -8.84
C ALA A 135 10.26 7.61 -9.91
N ALA A 136 9.22 6.83 -9.62
CA ALA A 136 8.08 6.56 -10.51
C ALA A 136 7.44 7.86 -11.01
N LYS A 137 7.17 8.79 -10.09
CA LYS A 137 6.65 10.13 -10.41
C LYS A 137 7.61 10.93 -11.30
N THR A 138 8.91 10.81 -11.07
CA THR A 138 9.93 11.53 -11.85
C THR A 138 10.04 10.99 -13.28
N TRP A 139 9.97 9.67 -13.43
CA TRP A 139 9.98 9.01 -14.73
C TRP A 139 8.65 9.11 -15.48
N GLY A 140 7.54 9.40 -14.80
CA GLY A 140 6.21 9.38 -15.40
C GLY A 140 5.75 7.97 -15.79
N VAL A 141 6.14 6.96 -15.02
CA VAL A 141 5.81 5.54 -15.29
C VAL A 141 5.00 4.93 -14.15
N PRO A 142 4.21 3.87 -14.42
CA PRO A 142 3.52 3.13 -13.37
C PRO A 142 4.48 2.62 -12.30
N LEU A 143 3.99 2.50 -11.06
CA LEU A 143 4.82 2.11 -9.93
C LEU A 143 5.53 0.76 -10.13
N LEU A 144 4.85 -0.20 -10.77
CA LEU A 144 5.40 -1.51 -11.08
C LEU A 144 6.66 -1.43 -11.96
N ILE A 145 6.62 -0.58 -12.99
CA ILE A 145 7.76 -0.34 -13.88
C ILE A 145 8.91 0.33 -13.12
N ALA A 146 8.58 1.27 -12.22
CA ALA A 146 9.59 1.91 -11.38
C ALA A 146 10.25 0.92 -10.42
N MET A 147 9.47 0.00 -9.85
CA MET A 147 9.95 -1.07 -8.98
C MET A 147 10.83 -2.07 -9.73
N GLU A 148 10.47 -2.44 -10.96
CA GLU A 148 11.32 -3.27 -11.79
C GLU A 148 12.68 -2.61 -12.06
N ARG A 149 12.70 -1.33 -12.44
CA ARG A 149 13.95 -0.57 -12.65
C ARG A 149 14.80 -0.50 -11.38
N ALA A 150 14.18 -0.24 -10.24
CA ALA A 150 14.85 -0.18 -8.95
C ALA A 150 15.42 -1.55 -8.53
N TYR A 151 14.63 -2.62 -8.73
CA TYR A 151 15.03 -3.99 -8.45
C TYR A 151 16.23 -4.42 -9.29
N MET A 152 16.22 -4.11 -10.59
CA MET A 152 17.34 -4.37 -11.49
C MET A 152 18.58 -3.59 -11.07
N GLY A 153 18.44 -2.30 -10.73
CA GLY A 153 19.54 -1.48 -10.25
C GLY A 153 20.18 -2.01 -8.96
N LEU A 154 19.41 -2.54 -8.02
CA LEU A 154 19.94 -3.21 -6.82
C LEU A 154 20.64 -4.52 -7.16
N ARG A 155 20.04 -5.34 -8.03
CA ARG A 155 20.59 -6.63 -8.43
C ARG A 155 21.93 -6.50 -9.16
N GLU A 156 22.09 -5.43 -9.94
CA GLU A 156 23.32 -5.11 -10.67
C GLU A 156 24.35 -4.34 -9.82
N GLY A 157 23.97 -3.94 -8.60
CA GLY A 157 24.83 -3.18 -7.70
C GLY A 157 25.01 -1.72 -8.11
N ASP A 158 24.14 -1.17 -8.97
CA ASP A 158 24.16 0.26 -9.35
C ASP A 158 23.32 1.12 -8.36
N LEU A 159 22.43 0.50 -7.58
CA LEU A 159 21.71 1.10 -6.46
C LEU A 159 22.09 0.43 -5.14
N TYR A 160 21.87 1.13 -4.02
CA TYR A 160 21.89 0.52 -2.68
C TYR A 160 20.82 1.13 -1.77
N PRO A 161 20.27 0.34 -0.81
CA PRO A 161 19.23 0.83 0.08
C PRO A 161 19.80 1.71 1.20
N LEU A 162 19.13 2.82 1.46
CA LEU A 162 19.38 3.65 2.63
C LEU A 162 18.48 3.21 3.79
N ARG A 163 18.96 3.41 5.03
CA ARG A 163 18.21 3.14 6.28
C ARG A 163 17.15 4.20 6.58
N ARG A 164 16.31 4.51 5.59
CA ARG A 164 15.19 5.44 5.70
C ARG A 164 14.13 5.13 4.64
N TYR A 165 12.93 5.62 4.89
CA TYR A 165 11.77 5.48 4.01
C TYR A 165 11.18 6.85 3.65
N ALA A 166 10.37 6.91 2.60
CA ALA A 166 9.69 8.12 2.16
C ALA A 166 8.87 8.77 3.29
N TRP A 167 8.25 7.95 4.15
CA TRP A 167 7.43 8.42 5.26
C TRP A 167 8.23 9.14 6.35
N TYR A 168 9.57 9.09 6.36
CA TYR A 168 10.41 9.86 7.29
C TYR A 168 10.23 11.36 7.11
N ALA A 169 9.91 11.80 5.89
CA ALA A 169 9.71 13.21 5.59
C ALA A 169 8.36 13.76 6.09
N LEU A 170 7.45 12.89 6.56
CA LEU A 170 6.14 13.32 7.05
C LEU A 170 6.29 14.13 8.32
N ARG A 171 5.50 15.20 8.42
CA ARG A 171 5.30 15.97 9.64
C ARG A 171 3.88 15.72 10.11
N ILE A 172 3.76 15.12 11.29
CA ILE A 172 2.46 14.79 11.87
C ILE A 172 2.21 15.77 12.99
N ARG A 173 1.09 16.48 12.89
CA ARG A 173 0.56 17.31 13.95
C ARG A 173 -0.64 16.61 14.56
N HIS A 174 -0.46 16.08 15.76
CA HIS A 174 -1.57 15.54 16.52
C HIS A 174 -2.42 16.69 17.11
N GLN A 175 -3.70 16.76 16.72
CA GLN A 175 -4.63 17.78 17.21
C GLN A 175 -5.40 17.26 18.44
N GLY A 176 -4.72 17.10 19.57
CA GLY A 176 -5.24 17.15 20.96
C GLY A 176 -6.40 16.23 21.41
N ARG A 177 -7.11 15.54 20.52
CA ARG A 177 -8.07 14.51 20.92
C ARG A 177 -7.28 13.25 21.21
N LYS A 178 -7.10 12.90 22.48
CA LYS A 178 -6.53 11.60 22.89
C LYS A 178 -7.27 10.48 22.14
N GLY A 179 -6.70 10.01 21.05
CA GLY A 179 -7.16 8.82 20.36
C GLY A 179 -6.69 7.60 21.14
N LYS A 180 -7.46 6.50 21.10
CA LYS A 180 -7.05 5.21 21.68
C LYS A 180 -5.65 4.80 21.20
N THR A 181 -5.32 5.11 19.95
CA THR A 181 -4.01 4.86 19.36
C THR A 181 -2.91 5.58 20.13
N LEU A 182 -2.99 6.90 20.36
CA LEU A 182 -1.93 7.61 21.08
C LEU A 182 -1.83 7.29 22.58
N GLU A 183 -2.90 6.83 23.21
CA GLU A 183 -2.82 6.28 24.57
C GLU A 183 -1.88 5.06 24.62
N GLU A 184 -1.93 4.21 23.60
CA GLU A 184 -1.02 3.08 23.42
C GLU A 184 0.42 3.51 23.10
N PHE A 185 0.59 4.67 22.45
CA PHE A 185 1.89 5.22 22.03
C PHE A 185 2.31 6.48 22.81
N GLY A 186 2.01 6.57 24.10
CA GLY A 186 2.16 7.81 24.89
C GLY A 186 3.52 8.51 24.80
N GLY A 187 4.62 7.76 24.58
CA GLY A 187 5.96 8.33 24.36
C GLY A 187 6.14 9.12 23.04
N LEU A 188 5.28 8.89 22.04
CA LEU A 188 5.26 9.62 20.77
C LEU A 188 4.49 10.94 20.85
N GLN A 189 3.49 11.03 21.73
CA GLN A 189 2.50 12.12 21.68
C GLN A 189 3.14 13.51 21.78
N GLY A 190 4.13 13.69 22.65
CA GLY A 190 4.83 14.96 22.83
C GLY A 190 5.78 15.35 21.67
N LEU A 191 6.05 14.43 20.74
CA LEU A 191 6.96 14.64 19.60
C LEU A 191 6.21 14.90 18.28
N LEU A 192 4.91 14.57 18.22
CA LEU A 192 4.06 14.75 17.04
C LEU A 192 3.35 16.11 17.04
N ASP A 193 4.13 17.18 17.17
CA ASP A 193 3.65 18.57 17.20
C ASP A 193 3.64 19.25 15.81
N GLY A 194 4.15 18.56 14.79
CA GLY A 194 4.28 19.03 13.41
C GLY A 194 5.52 19.90 13.13
N THR A 195 6.35 20.19 14.13
CA THR A 195 7.60 20.95 13.95
C THR A 195 8.70 20.08 13.33
N ARG A 196 8.74 18.82 13.75
CA ARG A 196 9.71 17.81 13.32
C ARG A 196 9.10 16.82 12.33
N ASN A 197 9.92 16.34 11.41
CA ASN A 197 9.58 15.19 10.60
C ASN A 197 9.85 13.87 11.34
N LEU A 198 9.25 12.77 10.90
CA LEU A 198 9.38 11.48 11.57
C LEU A 198 10.81 10.94 11.57
N GLY A 199 11.63 11.27 10.57
CA GLY A 199 13.05 10.95 10.57
C GLY A 199 13.82 11.64 11.69
N GLU A 200 13.51 12.91 11.98
CA GLU A 200 14.07 13.66 13.11
C GLU A 200 13.59 13.09 14.46
N VAL A 201 12.33 12.66 14.54
CA VAL A 201 11.79 11.98 15.73
C VAL A 201 12.53 10.66 16.00
N ILE A 202 12.77 9.86 14.96
CA ILE A 202 13.54 8.61 15.06
C ILE A 202 15.00 8.90 15.46
N ALA A 203 15.62 9.93 14.88
CA ALA A 203 16.99 10.35 15.24
C ALA A 203 17.14 10.78 16.70
N GLN A 204 16.05 11.15 17.38
CA GLN A 204 16.03 11.48 18.82
C GLN A 204 15.89 10.24 19.72
N GLY A 205 15.98 9.03 19.17
CA GLY A 205 15.98 7.78 19.92
C GLY A 205 14.63 7.07 19.97
N VAL A 206 13.61 7.57 19.28
CA VAL A 206 12.34 6.87 19.14
C VAL A 206 12.52 5.65 18.24
N PRO A 207 12.12 4.43 18.66
CA PRO A 207 12.24 3.25 17.82
C PRO A 207 11.41 3.36 16.53
N GLU A 208 12.05 3.08 15.39
CA GLU A 208 11.40 3.09 14.06
C GLU A 208 10.15 2.20 14.02
N ALA A 209 10.21 1.00 14.58
CA ALA A 209 9.09 0.08 14.68
C ALA A 209 7.90 0.67 15.47
N LEU A 210 8.16 1.48 16.50
CA LEU A 210 7.11 2.16 17.27
C LEU A 210 6.39 3.18 16.38
N VAL A 211 7.14 3.99 15.63
CA VAL A 211 6.59 4.98 14.71
C VAL A 211 5.79 4.30 13.60
N ARG A 212 6.31 3.20 13.03
CA ARG A 212 5.61 2.43 12.00
C ARG A 212 4.28 1.87 12.49
N ARG A 213 4.24 1.22 13.65
CA ARG A 213 2.98 0.70 14.24
C ARG A 213 1.97 1.83 14.48
N TYR A 214 2.44 2.97 15.02
CA TYR A 214 1.59 4.15 15.20
C TYR A 214 0.99 4.61 13.88
N LEU A 215 1.79 4.76 12.83
CA LEU A 215 1.31 5.18 11.51
C LEU A 215 0.25 4.23 10.97
N VAL A 216 0.52 2.92 11.01
CA VAL A 216 -0.41 1.90 10.52
C VAL A 216 -1.76 1.99 11.23
N GLN A 217 -1.76 2.05 12.55
CA GLN A 217 -3.00 2.12 13.34
C GLN A 217 -3.73 3.45 13.15
N ALA A 218 -3.01 4.57 13.10
CA ALA A 218 -3.61 5.89 12.90
C ALA A 218 -4.19 6.07 11.49
N LEU A 219 -3.54 5.53 10.45
CA LEU A 219 -4.02 5.56 9.07
C LEU A 219 -5.25 4.65 8.91
N ALA A 220 -5.20 3.43 9.45
CA ALA A 220 -6.29 2.46 9.35
C ALA A 220 -7.55 2.89 10.12
N SER A 221 -7.38 3.56 11.28
CA SER A 221 -8.51 4.11 12.05
C SER A 221 -9.08 5.40 11.46
N GLY A 222 -8.35 6.04 10.56
CA GLY A 222 -8.69 7.35 10.02
C GLY A 222 -8.35 8.53 10.95
N GLU A 223 -7.66 8.29 12.07
CA GLU A 223 -7.11 9.37 12.91
C GLU A 223 -6.10 10.24 12.12
N LEU A 224 -5.32 9.58 11.26
CA LEU A 224 -4.41 10.22 10.32
C LEU A 224 -4.95 10.04 8.89
N ALA A 225 -5.21 11.15 8.19
CA ALA A 225 -5.74 11.14 6.82
C ALA A 225 -4.98 12.08 5.86
N PRO A 226 -3.65 11.92 5.70
CA PRO A 226 -2.90 12.65 4.70
C PRO A 226 -3.34 12.22 3.29
N PRO A 227 -3.14 13.08 2.28
CA PRO A 227 -3.31 12.68 0.89
C PRO A 227 -2.42 11.48 0.55
N GLY A 228 -3.00 10.44 -0.03
CA GLY A 228 -2.30 9.20 -0.36
C GLY A 228 -2.18 8.22 0.81
N ARG A 229 -3.05 8.32 1.82
CA ARG A 229 -3.03 7.41 2.98
C ARG A 229 -3.15 5.93 2.58
N GLY A 230 -3.83 5.62 1.49
CA GLY A 230 -3.99 4.26 0.99
C GLY A 230 -2.68 3.59 0.60
N TRP A 231 -1.90 4.26 -0.25
CA TRP A 231 -0.60 3.73 -0.67
C TRP A 231 0.43 3.75 0.47
N LEU A 232 0.35 4.74 1.36
CA LEU A 232 1.21 4.83 2.53
C LEU A 232 0.94 3.67 3.49
N LEU A 233 -0.33 3.38 3.78
CA LEU A 233 -0.73 2.23 4.59
C LEU A 233 -0.21 0.93 3.97
N ARG A 234 -0.34 0.77 2.64
CA ARG A 234 0.14 -0.43 1.97
C ARG A 234 1.65 -0.63 2.12
N ASP A 235 2.44 0.41 1.88
CA ASP A 235 3.90 0.33 2.04
C ASP A 235 4.30 -0.02 3.47
N LEU A 236 3.66 0.60 4.47
CA LEU A 236 3.94 0.31 5.88
C LEU A 236 3.59 -1.13 6.25
N THR A 237 2.50 -1.69 5.71
CA THR A 237 2.16 -3.12 5.95
C THR A 237 3.19 -4.06 5.34
N TRP A 238 3.71 -3.78 4.14
CA TRP A 238 4.81 -4.55 3.55
C TRP A 238 6.09 -4.52 4.40
N GLU A 239 6.41 -3.37 4.97
CA GLU A 239 7.55 -3.20 5.88
C GLU A 239 7.37 -4.03 7.15
N MET A 240 6.16 -4.03 7.75
CA MET A 240 5.87 -4.84 8.93
C MET A 240 5.92 -6.35 8.65
N GLU A 241 5.42 -6.80 7.50
CA GLU A 241 5.49 -8.20 7.07
C GLU A 241 6.95 -8.69 6.98
N LYS A 242 7.89 -7.82 6.57
CA LYS A 242 9.32 -8.18 6.49
C LYS A 242 10.02 -8.15 7.85
N GLU A 243 9.61 -7.27 8.77
CA GLU A 243 10.17 -7.23 10.14
C GLU A 243 9.76 -8.44 10.98
N GLY A 244 8.61 -9.07 10.65
CA GLY A 244 8.10 -10.26 11.33
C GLY A 244 8.49 -11.60 10.68
N ALA A 245 9.20 -11.58 9.54
CA ALA A 245 9.69 -12.77 8.81
C ALA A 245 11.16 -13.08 9.15
#